data_AF-A0A258C2E9-F1
#
_entry.id   AF-A0A258C2E9-F1
#
_cell.length_a   1.000
_cell.length_b   1.000
_cell.length_c   1.000
_cell.angle_alpha   90.00
_cell.angle_beta   90.00
_cell.angle_gamma   90.00
#
_symmetry.space_group_name_H-M   'P 1'
#
loop_
_entity.id
_entity.type
_entity.pdbx_description
1 polymer ?
#
loop_
_entity_poly.entity_id
_entity_poly.type
_entity_poly.pdbx_seq_one_letter_code
_entity_poly.pdbx_strand_id
1 'polypeptide(L)'
;LGASLLLNGSIQTLERIIEVTADAGNARILMFSLLVGGLLAYLRYSGGVTAMVDLLVRKGVARTGRQAGLLTFGISFFTFIESNLSSLTKGISTRGLFDKFGMSRARLAYIIDSTSSPICIIILLNGWGAYVLGLLSTYELSVPAVSVLLGTIPLNFYALFTLAVVLYTIISGKVYGPLRRAEQQQNRLADHTEIDTPASHPSYMLVPLLTLVFSMVAFMLMTGNGNLVQGSGSKSVLYATVLACLVAYSMMLFSRRFQHQQLVNIGFKGISELLPVVTIVLLSMALGTSLKVLGTGAVIAGIVDQNVPHFLIPALLFLAGSLISVTTGTSWGTFAILVPIGMPMVTLL
;
A
#
# COMPACT_ATOMS: atom_id res chain seq x y z
N LEU A 1 -28.19 22.78 22.90
CA LEU A 1 -27.68 22.22 21.62
C LEU A 1 -28.85 21.48 20.97
N GLY A 2 -29.55 22.13 20.04
CA GLY A 2 -30.89 21.70 19.58
C GLY A 2 -30.86 20.69 18.44
N ALA A 3 -31.95 19.93 18.26
CA ALA A 3 -32.12 18.93 17.22
C ALA A 3 -31.86 19.46 15.80
N SER A 4 -32.14 20.74 15.54
CA SER A 4 -31.83 21.42 14.28
C SER A 4 -30.34 21.50 13.97
N LEU A 5 -29.48 21.60 14.99
CA LEU A 5 -28.02 21.66 14.81
C LEU A 5 -27.46 20.29 14.39
N LEU A 6 -27.97 19.21 14.99
CA LEU A 6 -27.59 17.85 14.62
C LEU A 6 -28.07 17.50 13.21
N LEU A 7 -29.29 17.92 12.85
CA LEU A 7 -29.87 17.69 11.52
C LEU A 7 -29.11 18.47 10.44
N ASN A 8 -28.85 19.76 10.68
CA ASN A 8 -28.06 20.59 9.77
C ASN A 8 -26.60 20.12 9.66
N GLY A 9 -25.97 19.70 10.76
CA GLY A 9 -24.62 19.15 10.75
C GLY A 9 -24.53 17.83 9.97
N SER A 10 -25.55 16.96 10.09
CA SER A 10 -25.63 15.72 9.33
C SER A 10 -25.78 15.98 7.82
N ILE A 11 -26.64 16.94 7.45
CA ILE A 11 -26.81 17.36 6.04
C ILE A 11 -25.50 17.95 5.51
N GLN A 12 -24.84 18.84 6.26
CA GLN A 12 -23.56 19.40 5.84
C GLN A 12 -22.46 18.35 5.68
N THR A 13 -22.49 17.27 6.46
CA THR A 13 -21.55 16.14 6.30
C THR A 13 -21.76 15.47 4.94
N LEU A 14 -23.01 15.26 4.52
CA LEU A 14 -23.32 14.68 3.22
C LEU A 14 -22.91 15.62 2.07
N GLU A 15 -23.23 16.92 2.18
CA GLU A 15 -22.81 17.92 1.19
C GLU A 15 -21.28 17.98 1.07
N ARG A 16 -20.55 17.87 2.18
CA ARG A 16 -19.09 17.85 2.16
C ARG A 16 -18.52 16.65 1.40
N ILE A 17 -19.13 15.48 1.59
CA ILE A 17 -18.73 14.27 0.84
C ILE A 17 -18.95 14.50 -0.66
N ILE A 18 -20.09 15.09 -1.04
CA ILE A 18 -20.41 15.42 -2.43
C ILE A 18 -19.39 16.40 -3.01
N GLU A 19 -19.07 17.49 -2.30
CA GLU A 19 -18.05 18.48 -2.70
C GLU A 19 -16.70 17.83 -2.97
N VAL A 20 -16.25 16.91 -2.09
CA VAL A 20 -15.00 16.18 -2.27
C VAL A 20 -15.03 15.34 -3.55
N THR A 21 -16.11 14.62 -3.81
CA THR A 21 -16.26 13.84 -5.05
C THR A 21 -16.46 14.70 -6.30
N ALA A 22 -16.96 15.93 -6.17
CA ALA A 22 -17.14 16.85 -7.28
C ALA A 22 -15.80 17.45 -7.75
N ASP A 23 -14.82 17.55 -6.86
CA ASP A 23 -13.46 17.93 -7.26
C ASP A 23 -12.84 16.89 -8.20
N ALA A 24 -12.44 17.32 -9.39
CA ALA A 24 -11.93 16.42 -10.41
C ALA A 24 -10.58 15.79 -10.01
N GLY A 25 -9.79 16.41 -9.13
CA GLY A 25 -8.55 15.83 -8.61
C GLY A 25 -8.85 14.65 -7.69
N ASN A 26 -9.67 14.89 -6.67
CA ASN A 26 -10.11 13.89 -5.70
C ASN A 26 -10.88 12.75 -6.37
N ALA A 27 -11.79 13.05 -7.30
CA ALA A 27 -12.54 12.04 -8.05
C ALA A 27 -11.62 11.09 -8.82
N ARG A 28 -10.59 11.63 -9.51
CA ARG A 28 -9.59 10.79 -10.18
C ARG A 28 -8.87 9.90 -9.19
N ILE A 29 -8.59 10.41 -7.99
CA ILE A 29 -7.89 9.68 -6.95
C ILE A 29 -8.71 8.52 -6.40
N LEU A 30 -9.97 8.77 -6.08
CA LEU A 30 -10.91 7.74 -5.63
C LEU A 30 -11.12 6.67 -6.72
N MET A 31 -11.26 7.09 -7.99
CA MET A 31 -11.42 6.16 -9.11
C MET A 31 -10.20 5.26 -9.31
N PHE A 32 -8.98 5.81 -9.35
CA PHE A 32 -7.82 4.93 -9.54
C PHE A 32 -7.63 4.02 -8.33
N SER A 33 -7.90 4.50 -7.11
CA SER A 33 -7.80 3.69 -5.90
C SER A 33 -8.73 2.46 -5.96
N LEU A 34 -9.94 2.61 -6.51
CA LEU A 34 -10.83 1.48 -6.80
C LEU A 34 -10.29 0.59 -7.92
N LEU A 35 -9.87 1.17 -9.04
CA LEU A 35 -9.38 0.42 -10.21
C LEU A 35 -8.12 -0.39 -9.93
N VAL A 36 -7.25 0.08 -9.02
CA VAL A 36 -6.13 -0.70 -8.50
C VAL A 36 -6.63 -2.04 -8.00
N GLY A 37 -7.74 -2.10 -7.26
CA GLY A 37 -8.33 -3.34 -6.75
C GLY A 37 -8.68 -4.32 -7.88
N GLY A 38 -9.26 -3.83 -8.97
CA GLY A 38 -9.51 -4.62 -10.17
C GLY A 38 -8.21 -5.15 -10.82
N LEU A 39 -7.18 -4.30 -10.93
CA LEU A 39 -5.86 -4.71 -11.40
C LEU A 39 -5.31 -5.83 -10.51
N LEU A 40 -5.32 -5.67 -9.18
CA LEU A 40 -4.78 -6.68 -8.25
C LEU A 40 -5.50 -8.02 -8.41
N ALA A 41 -6.82 -7.99 -8.56
CA ALA A 41 -7.59 -9.19 -8.83
C ALA A 41 -7.18 -9.87 -10.15
N TYR A 42 -6.92 -9.12 -11.23
CA TYR A 42 -6.39 -9.70 -12.47
C TYR A 42 -5.02 -10.36 -12.29
N LEU A 43 -4.08 -9.72 -11.59
CA LEU A 43 -2.75 -10.30 -11.36
C LEU A 43 -2.84 -11.57 -10.51
N ARG A 44 -3.76 -11.59 -9.54
CA ARG A 44 -4.02 -12.74 -8.66
C ARG A 44 -4.69 -13.89 -9.39
N TYR A 45 -5.86 -13.65 -9.99
CA TYR A 45 -6.68 -14.68 -10.64
C TYR A 45 -6.08 -15.18 -11.97
N SER A 46 -5.22 -14.40 -12.62
CA SER A 46 -4.46 -14.90 -13.76
C SER A 46 -3.46 -15.99 -13.38
N GLY A 47 -3.12 -16.15 -12.09
CA GLY A 47 -2.05 -17.03 -11.62
C GLY A 47 -0.64 -16.44 -11.82
N GLY A 48 -0.54 -15.16 -12.21
CA GLY A 48 0.73 -14.49 -12.48
C GLY A 48 1.58 -14.30 -11.22
N VAL A 49 0.93 -13.97 -10.09
CA VAL A 49 1.59 -13.87 -8.78
C VAL A 49 2.19 -15.22 -8.38
N THR A 50 1.40 -16.30 -8.44
CA THR A 50 1.86 -17.65 -8.11
C THR A 50 2.96 -18.12 -9.05
N ALA A 51 2.84 -17.86 -10.35
CA ALA A 51 3.87 -18.21 -11.33
C ALA A 51 5.20 -17.47 -11.11
N MET A 52 5.15 -16.19 -10.72
CA MET A 52 6.35 -15.42 -10.38
C MET A 52 7.04 -16.01 -9.16
N VAL A 53 6.27 -16.37 -8.13
CA VAL A 53 6.78 -17.01 -6.92
C VAL A 53 7.42 -18.36 -7.27
N ASP A 54 6.73 -19.20 -8.05
CA ASP A 54 7.23 -20.49 -8.53
C ASP A 54 8.50 -20.37 -9.37
N LEU A 55 8.58 -19.39 -10.28
CA LEU A 55 9.77 -19.15 -11.09
C LEU A 55 10.98 -18.79 -10.21
N LEU A 56 10.77 -17.95 -9.19
CA LEU A 56 11.80 -17.57 -8.24
C LEU A 56 12.28 -18.77 -7.42
N VAL A 57 11.36 -19.67 -7.01
CA VAL A 57 11.70 -20.91 -6.30
C VAL A 57 12.42 -21.93 -7.21
N ARG A 58 11.89 -22.19 -8.42
CA ARG A 58 12.40 -23.20 -9.36
C ARG A 58 13.74 -22.86 -9.99
N LYS A 59 14.12 -21.58 -10.05
CA LYS A 59 15.45 -21.15 -10.55
C LYS A 59 16.64 -21.67 -9.71
N GLY A 60 16.40 -22.46 -8.65
CA GLY A 60 17.46 -23.18 -7.93
C GLY A 60 18.37 -22.24 -7.13
N VAL A 61 17.88 -21.03 -6.82
CA VAL A 61 18.64 -19.97 -6.15
C VAL A 61 18.90 -20.33 -4.68
N ALA A 62 18.05 -21.15 -4.07
CA ALA A 62 18.13 -21.51 -2.66
C ALA A 62 18.75 -22.90 -2.43
N ARG A 63 20.08 -22.89 -2.25
CA ARG A 63 20.91 -24.03 -1.85
C ARG A 63 21.26 -24.00 -0.34
N THR A 64 20.98 -22.89 0.33
CA THR A 64 21.25 -22.66 1.76
C THR A 64 20.07 -21.95 2.43
N GLY A 65 19.95 -22.04 3.76
CA GLY A 65 18.95 -21.30 4.53
C GLY A 65 19.02 -19.78 4.33
N ARG A 66 20.22 -19.23 4.13
CA ARG A 66 20.41 -17.80 3.79
C ARG A 66 19.75 -17.44 2.46
N GLN A 67 20.00 -18.24 1.43
CA GLN A 67 19.41 -18.02 0.11
C GLN A 67 17.89 -18.22 0.13
N ALA A 68 17.38 -19.13 0.96
CA ALA A 68 15.95 -19.28 1.18
C ALA A 68 15.34 -18.02 1.82
N GLY A 69 15.99 -17.43 2.82
CA GLY A 69 15.57 -16.15 3.40
C GLY A 69 15.61 -15.00 2.40
N LEU A 70 16.69 -14.89 1.60
CA LEU A 70 16.81 -13.86 0.55
C LEU A 70 15.75 -14.04 -0.53
N LEU A 71 15.43 -15.28 -0.88
CA LEU A 71 14.38 -15.59 -1.84
C LEU A 71 13.01 -15.14 -1.32
N THR A 72 12.66 -15.45 -0.07
CA THR A 72 11.42 -14.98 0.55
C THR A 72 11.35 -13.45 0.65
N PHE A 73 12.46 -12.79 0.99
CA PHE A 73 12.56 -11.33 0.96
C PHE A 73 12.31 -10.78 -0.45
N GLY A 74 12.96 -11.34 -1.47
CA GLY A 74 12.80 -10.94 -2.87
C GLY A 74 11.37 -11.17 -3.36
N ILE A 75 10.74 -12.29 -3.03
CA ILE A 75 9.33 -12.53 -3.37
C ILE A 75 8.45 -11.46 -2.71
N SER A 76 8.73 -11.08 -1.47
CA SER A 76 8.02 -10.00 -0.76
C SER A 76 8.18 -8.65 -1.41
N PHE A 77 9.36 -8.37 -1.95
CA PHE A 77 9.61 -7.20 -2.78
C PHE A 77 8.76 -7.15 -4.05
N PHE A 78 8.61 -8.28 -4.77
CA PHE A 78 7.85 -8.30 -6.01
C PHE A 78 6.33 -8.35 -5.80
N THR A 79 5.87 -8.94 -4.70
CA THR A 79 4.43 -9.14 -4.42
C THR A 79 3.84 -8.08 -3.46
N PHE A 80 4.44 -6.87 -3.42
CA PHE A 80 4.05 -5.71 -2.59
C PHE A 80 2.65 -5.11 -2.90
N ILE A 81 1.87 -5.81 -3.69
CA ILE A 81 0.65 -5.33 -4.34
C ILE A 81 -0.51 -5.29 -3.32
N GLU A 82 -0.57 -6.27 -2.42
CA GLU A 82 -1.60 -6.38 -1.38
C GLU A 82 -1.02 -7.04 -0.12
N SER A 83 -0.95 -6.29 1.00
CA SER A 83 -0.26 -6.73 2.22
C SER A 83 -0.80 -8.04 2.84
N ASN A 84 -2.10 -8.31 2.76
CA ASN A 84 -2.71 -9.44 3.46
C ASN A 84 -2.69 -10.74 2.64
N LEU A 85 -3.19 -10.72 1.39
CA LEU A 85 -3.32 -11.94 0.59
C LEU A 85 -1.99 -12.36 -0.05
N SER A 86 -1.12 -11.40 -0.41
CA SER A 86 0.22 -11.72 -0.89
C SER A 86 1.07 -12.40 0.19
N SER A 87 0.90 -12.04 1.47
CA SER A 87 1.62 -12.64 2.60
C SER A 87 1.25 -14.11 2.78
N LEU A 88 -0.03 -14.47 2.54
CA LEU A 88 -0.49 -15.85 2.53
C LEU A 88 0.11 -16.64 1.36
N THR A 89 0.05 -16.12 0.13
CA THR A 89 0.65 -16.77 -1.05
C THR A 89 2.17 -16.97 -0.85
N LYS A 90 2.87 -15.96 -0.35
CA LYS A 90 4.29 -16.01 -0.01
C LYS A 90 4.62 -17.09 1.01
N GLY A 91 3.83 -17.14 2.08
CA GLY A 91 3.98 -18.12 3.15
C GLY A 91 3.81 -19.54 2.63
N ILE A 92 2.78 -19.77 1.81
CA ILE A 92 2.48 -21.09 1.23
C ILE A 92 3.60 -21.55 0.30
N SER A 93 4.05 -20.70 -0.64
CA SER A 93 5.03 -21.10 -1.65
C SER A 93 6.48 -21.21 -1.15
N THR A 94 6.84 -20.52 -0.05
CA THR A 94 8.22 -20.57 0.49
C THR A 94 8.37 -21.40 1.77
N ARG A 95 7.26 -21.91 2.32
CA ARG A 95 7.27 -22.78 3.51
C ARG A 95 8.10 -24.04 3.32
N GLY A 96 7.90 -24.77 2.22
CA GLY A 96 8.65 -26.01 1.95
C GLY A 96 10.16 -25.79 1.86
N LEU A 97 10.59 -24.57 1.49
CA LEU A 97 11.99 -24.20 1.44
C LEU A 97 12.58 -23.95 2.83
N PHE A 98 11.82 -23.31 3.73
CA PHE A 98 12.24 -23.10 5.12
C PHE A 98 12.30 -24.41 5.90
N ASP A 99 11.29 -25.27 5.69
CA ASP A 99 11.23 -26.60 6.30
C ASP A 99 12.41 -27.48 5.83
N LYS A 100 12.78 -27.44 4.54
CA LYS A 100 13.96 -28.14 3.99
C LYS A 100 15.29 -27.74 4.65
N PHE A 101 15.43 -26.49 5.05
CA PHE A 101 16.66 -25.98 5.67
C PHE A 101 16.58 -25.88 7.21
N GLY A 102 15.56 -26.49 7.83
CA GLY A 102 15.40 -26.51 9.29
C GLY A 102 15.15 -25.14 9.92
N MET A 103 14.70 -24.15 9.13
CA MET A 103 14.40 -22.80 9.61
C MET A 103 12.96 -22.71 10.12
N SER A 104 12.71 -21.87 11.14
CA SER A 104 11.38 -21.85 11.74
C SER A 104 10.28 -21.25 10.84
N ARG A 105 9.05 -21.76 11.00
CA ARG A 105 7.83 -21.11 10.44
C ARG A 105 7.64 -19.71 11.03
N ALA A 106 8.05 -19.50 12.28
CA ALA A 106 8.05 -18.17 12.91
C ALA A 106 9.03 -17.20 12.19
N ARG A 107 10.19 -17.69 11.75
CA ARG A 107 11.14 -16.89 10.96
C ARG A 107 10.61 -16.58 9.57
N LEU A 108 9.93 -17.52 8.95
CA LEU A 108 9.21 -17.27 7.70
C LEU A 108 8.17 -16.17 7.88
N ALA A 109 7.30 -16.30 8.90
CA ALA A 109 6.27 -15.32 9.21
C ALA A 109 6.86 -13.94 9.52
N TYR A 110 7.93 -13.89 10.31
CA TYR A 110 8.65 -12.65 10.61
C TYR A 110 9.16 -11.96 9.35
N ILE A 111 9.85 -12.69 8.45
CA ILE A 111 10.38 -12.13 7.20
C ILE A 111 9.23 -11.61 6.33
N ILE A 112 8.15 -12.37 6.17
CA ILE A 112 7.02 -11.97 5.33
C ILE A 112 6.33 -10.73 5.89
N ASP A 113 5.98 -10.73 7.18
CA ASP A 113 5.25 -9.62 7.80
C ASP A 113 6.10 -8.33 7.82
N SER A 114 7.36 -8.45 8.23
CA SER A 114 8.31 -7.34 8.32
C SER A 114 8.82 -6.84 6.95
N THR A 115 8.43 -7.47 5.84
CA THR A 115 8.72 -6.97 4.49
C THR A 115 7.47 -6.51 3.75
N SER A 116 6.33 -7.18 3.92
CA SER A 116 5.09 -6.83 3.24
C SER A 116 4.67 -5.38 3.49
N SER A 117 4.54 -4.94 4.75
CA SER A 117 4.11 -3.56 5.05
C SER A 117 5.19 -2.51 4.76
N PRO A 118 6.47 -2.68 5.17
CA PRO A 118 7.53 -1.72 4.86
C PRO A 118 7.80 -1.52 3.37
N ILE A 119 7.77 -2.57 2.57
CA ILE A 119 7.97 -2.45 1.12
C ILE A 119 6.76 -1.74 0.49
N CYS A 120 5.54 -1.99 0.98
CA CYS A 120 4.36 -1.32 0.46
C CYS A 120 4.40 0.21 0.59
N ILE A 121 4.93 0.74 1.70
CA ILE A 121 5.01 2.19 1.91
C ILE A 121 6.21 2.82 1.18
N ILE A 122 7.24 2.03 0.86
CA ILE A 122 8.41 2.49 0.08
C ILE A 122 8.10 2.47 -1.42
N ILE A 123 7.46 1.40 -1.91
CA ILE A 123 7.06 1.26 -3.31
C ILE A 123 5.63 1.78 -3.46
N LEU A 124 5.53 3.10 -3.66
CA LEU A 124 4.28 3.87 -3.72
C LEU A 124 3.36 3.54 -4.92
N LEU A 125 3.72 2.56 -5.75
CA LEU A 125 2.97 2.12 -6.93
C LEU A 125 2.02 0.96 -6.58
N ASN A 126 1.25 1.13 -5.51
CA ASN A 126 0.27 0.16 -5.00
C ASN A 126 -0.90 0.90 -4.32
N GLY A 127 -1.81 0.15 -3.68
CA GLY A 127 -2.94 0.72 -2.94
C GLY A 127 -2.54 1.66 -1.78
N TRP A 128 -1.35 1.51 -1.20
CA TRP A 128 -0.87 2.39 -0.13
C TRP A 128 -0.41 3.74 -0.64
N GLY A 129 0.43 3.76 -1.68
CA GLY A 129 0.83 5.03 -2.30
C GLY A 129 -0.36 5.74 -2.93
N ALA A 130 -1.34 4.98 -3.45
CA ALA A 130 -2.60 5.51 -3.94
C ALA A 130 -3.34 6.34 -2.88
N TYR A 131 -3.49 5.71 -1.72
CA TYR A 131 -4.19 6.23 -0.57
C TYR A 131 -3.52 7.47 0.01
N VAL A 132 -2.21 7.45 0.24
CA VAL A 132 -1.48 8.62 0.77
C VAL A 132 -1.51 9.78 -0.23
N LEU A 133 -1.39 9.50 -1.53
CA LEU A 133 -1.52 10.54 -2.55
C LEU A 133 -2.89 11.21 -2.53
N GLY A 134 -3.95 10.43 -2.30
CA GLY A 134 -5.30 10.94 -2.08
C GLY A 134 -5.41 11.85 -0.88
N LEU A 135 -4.82 11.45 0.25
CA LEU A 135 -4.85 12.30 1.43
C LEU A 135 -4.08 13.62 1.23
N LEU A 136 -2.97 13.59 0.51
CA LEU A 136 -2.12 14.77 0.28
C LEU A 136 -2.70 15.75 -0.74
N SER A 137 -3.44 15.27 -1.74
CA SER A 137 -3.94 16.11 -2.84
C SER A 137 -4.98 17.14 -2.42
N THR A 138 -5.56 16.99 -1.23
CA THR A 138 -6.55 17.92 -0.67
C THR A 138 -5.90 19.18 -0.08
N TYR A 139 -4.58 19.19 0.06
CA TYR A 139 -3.82 20.31 0.63
C TYR A 139 -3.07 21.09 -0.46
N GLU A 140 -2.98 22.40 -0.29
CA GLU A 140 -2.19 23.27 -1.17
C GLU A 140 -0.72 23.19 -0.76
N LEU A 141 0.06 22.48 -1.54
CA LEU A 141 1.48 22.21 -1.29
C LEU A 141 2.34 23.03 -2.24
N SER A 142 3.50 23.49 -1.75
CA SER A 142 4.49 24.25 -2.54
C SER A 142 5.09 23.45 -3.71
N VAL A 143 5.03 22.12 -3.60
CA VAL A 143 5.44 21.16 -4.62
C VAL A 143 4.34 20.13 -4.87
N PRO A 144 4.29 19.50 -6.05
CA PRO A 144 3.29 18.48 -6.35
C PRO A 144 3.24 17.37 -5.30
N ALA A 145 2.04 16.89 -4.98
CA ALA A 145 1.83 15.85 -3.95
C ALA A 145 2.65 14.57 -4.21
N VAL A 146 2.88 14.20 -5.48
CA VAL A 146 3.75 13.07 -5.86
C VAL A 146 5.20 13.32 -5.44
N SER A 147 5.70 14.54 -5.59
CA SER A 147 7.07 14.91 -5.18
C SER A 147 7.23 14.87 -3.67
N VAL A 148 6.23 15.35 -2.91
CA VAL A 148 6.20 15.21 -1.46
C VAL A 148 6.23 13.75 -1.06
N LEU A 149 5.37 12.92 -1.68
CA LEU A 149 5.27 11.49 -1.40
C LEU A 149 6.62 10.78 -1.65
N LEU A 150 7.29 11.05 -2.77
CA LEU A 150 8.63 10.52 -3.05
C LEU A 150 9.67 10.98 -2.02
N GLY A 151 9.59 12.24 -1.59
CA GLY A 151 10.44 12.78 -0.53
C GLY A 151 10.27 12.10 0.83
N THR A 152 9.14 11.43 1.07
CA THR A 152 8.93 10.69 2.33
C THR A 152 9.69 9.37 2.39
N ILE A 153 10.10 8.78 1.26
CA ILE A 153 10.78 7.47 1.21
C ILE A 153 11.99 7.40 2.16
N PRO A 154 12.98 8.33 2.10
CA PRO A 154 14.13 8.31 3.02
C PRO A 154 13.76 8.58 4.49
N LEU A 155 12.59 9.19 4.73
CA LEU A 155 12.11 9.54 6.07
C LEU A 155 11.29 8.42 6.71
N ASN A 156 11.00 7.33 5.99
CA ASN A 156 10.32 6.16 6.53
C ASN A 156 11.26 5.30 7.39
N PHE A 157 11.78 5.87 8.50
CA PHE A 157 12.81 5.26 9.35
C PHE A 157 12.42 3.86 9.84
N TYR A 158 11.17 3.66 10.27
CA TYR A 158 10.68 2.36 10.71
C TYR A 158 10.76 1.32 9.58
N ALA A 159 10.31 1.66 8.37
CA ALA A 159 10.31 0.75 7.23
C ALA A 159 11.75 0.39 6.83
N LEU A 160 12.62 1.39 6.71
CA LEU A 160 14.03 1.21 6.35
C LEU A 160 14.78 0.38 7.39
N PHE A 161 14.63 0.70 8.67
CA PHE A 161 15.29 -0.03 9.76
C PHE A 161 14.78 -1.47 9.85
N THR A 162 13.47 -1.68 9.74
CA THR A 162 12.88 -3.03 9.77
C THR A 162 13.42 -3.88 8.62
N LEU A 163 13.47 -3.35 7.40
CA LEU A 163 14.04 -4.07 6.25
C LEU A 163 15.53 -4.37 6.43
N ALA A 164 16.29 -3.43 7.02
CA ALA A 164 17.70 -3.64 7.35
C ALA A 164 17.89 -4.76 8.38
N VAL A 165 17.06 -4.80 9.43
CA VAL A 165 17.09 -5.85 10.46
C VAL A 165 16.69 -7.22 9.89
N VAL A 166 15.68 -7.26 9.01
CA VAL A 166 15.29 -8.49 8.31
C VAL A 166 16.44 -9.00 7.43
N LEU A 167 17.04 -8.13 6.61
CA LEU A 167 18.20 -8.48 5.78
C LEU A 167 19.38 -8.95 6.63
N TYR A 168 19.68 -8.27 7.73
CA TYR A 168 20.71 -8.69 8.68
C TYR A 168 20.41 -10.08 9.25
N THR A 169 19.17 -10.35 9.65
CA THR A 169 18.73 -11.67 10.18
C THR A 169 18.88 -12.76 9.12
N ILE A 170 18.57 -12.47 7.86
CA ILE A 170 18.74 -13.40 6.74
C ILE A 170 20.23 -13.68 6.47
N ILE A 171 21.04 -12.62 6.33
CA ILE A 171 22.46 -12.72 5.94
C ILE A 171 23.30 -13.33 7.06
N SER A 172 23.14 -12.85 8.30
CA SER A 172 23.90 -13.37 9.45
C SER A 172 23.50 -14.80 9.79
N GLY A 173 22.25 -15.17 9.51
CA GLY A 173 21.66 -16.43 9.95
C GLY A 173 21.32 -16.46 11.43
N LYS A 174 21.64 -15.40 12.19
CA LYS A 174 21.49 -15.35 13.65
C LYS A 174 20.07 -14.91 14.01
N VAL A 175 19.39 -15.72 14.81
CA VAL A 175 18.09 -15.40 15.41
C VAL A 175 18.24 -15.16 16.91
N TYR A 176 17.47 -14.23 17.45
CA TYR A 176 17.55 -13.81 18.86
C TYR A 176 16.20 -13.92 19.56
N GLY A 177 16.23 -13.99 20.89
CA GLY A 177 15.03 -13.92 21.72
C GLY A 177 13.97 -15.00 21.39
N PRO A 178 12.69 -14.63 21.26
CA PRO A 178 11.60 -15.56 20.95
C PRO A 178 11.82 -16.35 19.65
N LEU A 179 12.43 -15.71 18.64
CA LEU A 179 12.66 -16.34 17.34
C LEU A 179 13.64 -17.52 17.42
N ARG A 180 14.65 -17.41 18.30
CA ARG A 180 15.58 -18.51 18.59
C ARG A 180 14.89 -19.71 19.25
N ARG A 181 13.97 -19.44 20.19
CA ARG A 181 13.18 -20.49 20.83
C ARG A 181 12.28 -21.20 19.82
N ALA A 182 11.68 -20.45 18.90
CA ALA A 182 10.86 -21.01 17.83
C ALA A 182 11.66 -21.89 16.86
N GLU A 183 12.91 -21.51 16.50
CA GLU A 183 13.80 -22.39 15.71
C GLU A 183 14.14 -23.69 16.43
N GLN A 184 14.33 -23.67 17.74
CA GLN A 184 14.61 -24.88 18.52
C GLN A 184 13.40 -25.83 18.63
N GLN A 185 12.18 -25.31 18.52
CA GLN A 185 10.93 -26.07 18.67
C GLN A 185 10.38 -26.66 17.35
N GLN A 186 10.91 -26.26 16.19
CA GLN A 186 10.41 -26.58 14.84
C GLN A 186 10.34 -28.09 14.52
N ASN A 187 11.03 -28.97 15.27
CA ASN A 187 11.15 -30.41 14.98
C ASN A 187 9.87 -31.26 15.20
N ARG A 188 8.66 -30.71 15.32
CA ARG A 188 7.47 -31.51 15.72
C ARG A 188 6.19 -31.46 14.88
N LEU A 189 6.06 -30.60 13.88
CA LEU A 189 4.76 -30.47 13.17
C LEU A 189 4.95 -30.23 11.67
N ALA A 190 5.11 -31.32 10.92
CA ALA A 190 4.88 -31.34 9.48
C ALA A 190 3.47 -31.88 9.24
N ASP A 191 2.48 -30.99 9.23
CA ASP A 191 1.16 -31.31 8.69
C ASP A 191 0.80 -30.31 7.59
N HIS A 192 0.27 -30.86 6.50
CA HIS A 192 0.06 -30.20 5.22
C HIS A 192 -1.35 -29.61 5.15
N THR A 193 -1.48 -28.39 4.66
CA THR A 193 -2.77 -27.89 4.17
C THR A 193 -2.50 -26.99 2.97
N GLU A 194 -2.99 -27.45 1.83
CA GLU A 194 -2.88 -26.80 0.52
C GLU A 194 -4.08 -25.90 0.29
N ILE A 195 -3.83 -24.68 -0.20
CA ILE A 195 -4.80 -23.97 -1.04
C ILE A 195 -4.01 -23.46 -2.24
N ASP A 196 -4.28 -24.05 -3.39
CA ASP A 196 -3.56 -23.77 -4.63
C ASP A 196 -4.38 -22.87 -5.55
N THR A 197 -3.71 -21.90 -6.16
CA THR A 197 -4.17 -21.27 -7.39
C THR A 197 -3.16 -21.69 -8.44
N PRO A 198 -3.56 -22.43 -9.48
CA PRO A 198 -2.59 -23.03 -10.39
C PRO A 198 -1.72 -21.95 -11.04
N ALA A 199 -0.40 -22.12 -10.91
CA ALA A 199 0.59 -21.22 -11.49
C ALA A 199 0.41 -21.11 -13.01
N SER A 200 0.37 -19.89 -13.54
CA SER A 200 0.32 -19.62 -14.99
C SER A 200 1.69 -19.20 -15.54
N HIS A 201 1.87 -17.94 -15.89
CA HIS A 201 3.11 -17.37 -16.42
C HIS A 201 3.41 -16.03 -15.72
N PRO A 202 4.67 -15.74 -15.32
CA PRO A 202 5.02 -14.51 -14.60
C PRO A 202 4.71 -13.21 -15.38
N SER A 203 4.60 -13.27 -16.71
CA SER A 203 4.25 -12.13 -17.54
C SER A 203 2.88 -11.53 -17.21
N TYR A 204 1.92 -12.35 -16.76
CA TYR A 204 0.60 -11.87 -16.33
C TYR A 204 0.65 -10.95 -15.10
N MET A 205 1.77 -10.95 -14.39
CA MET A 205 2.05 -10.01 -13.31
C MET A 205 2.99 -8.89 -13.76
N LEU A 206 4.13 -9.24 -14.36
CA LEU A 206 5.18 -8.28 -14.70
C LEU A 206 4.75 -7.27 -15.76
N VAL A 207 4.05 -7.71 -16.81
CA VAL A 207 3.69 -6.82 -17.92
C VAL A 207 2.72 -5.72 -17.45
N PRO A 208 1.58 -6.02 -16.80
CA PRO A 208 0.69 -4.97 -16.33
C PRO A 208 1.32 -4.02 -15.30
N LEU A 209 2.20 -4.53 -14.42
CA LEU A 209 2.91 -3.69 -13.44
C LEU A 209 3.91 -2.76 -14.11
N LEU A 210 4.72 -3.26 -15.04
CA LEU A 210 5.64 -2.43 -15.79
C LEU A 210 4.88 -1.41 -16.64
N THR A 211 3.75 -1.81 -17.24
CA THR A 211 2.84 -0.88 -17.92
C THR A 211 2.39 0.22 -16.96
N LEU A 212 1.94 -0.11 -15.75
CA LEU A 212 1.55 0.89 -14.75
C LEU A 212 2.68 1.88 -14.46
N VAL A 213 3.89 1.37 -14.16
CA VAL A 213 5.05 2.20 -13.80
C VAL A 213 5.47 3.09 -14.95
N PHE A 214 5.73 2.52 -16.13
CA PHE A 214 6.20 3.28 -17.29
C PHE A 214 5.14 4.24 -17.82
N SER A 215 3.87 3.84 -17.82
CA SER A 215 2.79 4.72 -18.27
C SER A 215 2.55 5.86 -17.29
N MET A 216 2.74 5.65 -15.98
CA MET A 216 2.66 6.73 -15.01
C MET A 216 3.72 7.80 -15.28
N VAL A 217 4.97 7.39 -15.49
CA VAL A 217 6.06 8.32 -15.86
C VAL A 217 5.76 9.01 -17.19
N ALA A 218 5.32 8.26 -18.21
CA ALA A 218 4.98 8.81 -19.51
C ALA A 218 3.85 9.84 -19.45
N PHE A 219 2.76 9.55 -18.72
CA PHE A 219 1.65 10.48 -18.55
C PHE A 219 2.03 11.68 -17.67
N MET A 220 2.94 11.51 -16.70
CA MET A 220 3.47 12.66 -15.95
C MET A 220 4.27 13.60 -16.85
N LEU A 221 5.12 13.06 -17.74
CA LEU A 221 5.83 13.87 -18.73
C LEU A 221 4.86 14.54 -19.71
N MET A 222 3.83 13.81 -20.16
CA MET A 222 2.84 14.33 -21.10
C MET A 222 1.98 15.45 -20.47
N THR A 223 1.56 15.28 -19.22
CA THR A 223 0.75 16.29 -18.50
C THR A 223 1.57 17.45 -17.97
N GLY A 224 2.89 17.29 -17.84
CA GLY A 224 3.83 18.30 -17.35
C GLY A 224 4.65 19.00 -18.44
N ASN A 225 4.22 18.95 -19.71
CA ASN A 225 4.92 19.55 -20.85
C ASN A 225 6.41 19.16 -20.96
N GLY A 226 6.73 17.88 -20.69
CA GLY A 226 8.09 17.36 -20.70
C GLY A 226 8.84 17.47 -19.38
N ASN A 227 8.29 18.16 -18.38
CA ASN A 227 8.84 18.18 -17.02
C ASN A 227 8.03 17.25 -16.10
N LEU A 228 8.71 16.23 -15.56
CA LEU A 228 8.09 15.25 -14.68
C LEU A 228 7.47 15.89 -13.43
N VAL A 229 8.12 16.91 -12.86
CA VAL A 229 7.66 17.56 -11.63
C VAL A 229 6.38 18.34 -11.86
N GLN A 230 6.19 18.96 -13.03
CA GLN A 230 4.99 19.74 -13.32
C GLN A 230 3.80 18.86 -13.77
N GLY A 231 4.01 17.55 -13.88
CA GLY A 231 2.98 16.60 -14.27
C GLY A 231 1.81 16.53 -13.28
N SER A 232 0.60 16.40 -13.82
CA SER A 232 -0.59 16.16 -12.98
C SER A 232 -0.57 14.73 -12.45
N GLY A 233 -0.25 14.58 -11.17
CA GLY A 233 -0.19 13.26 -10.52
C GLY A 233 -1.51 12.49 -10.58
N SER A 234 -2.64 13.15 -10.27
CA SER A 234 -3.97 12.53 -10.25
C SER A 234 -4.46 12.09 -11.64
N LYS A 235 -4.15 12.83 -12.71
CA LYS A 235 -4.44 12.39 -14.09
C LYS A 235 -3.55 11.22 -14.49
N SER A 236 -2.24 11.37 -14.26
CA SER A 236 -1.23 10.40 -14.72
C SER A 236 -1.41 9.03 -14.08
N VAL A 237 -1.67 8.98 -12.77
CA VAL A 237 -1.90 7.73 -12.04
C VAL A 237 -3.19 7.04 -12.49
N LEU A 238 -4.27 7.80 -12.74
CA LEU A 238 -5.52 7.24 -13.23
C LEU A 238 -5.35 6.64 -14.63
N TYR A 239 -4.75 7.39 -15.55
CA TYR A 239 -4.55 6.91 -16.93
C TYR A 239 -3.63 5.69 -16.98
N ALA A 240 -2.56 5.69 -16.18
CA ALA A 240 -1.67 4.55 -16.05
C ALA A 240 -2.39 3.31 -15.49
N THR A 241 -3.25 3.50 -14.49
CA THR A 241 -4.03 2.41 -13.87
C THR A 241 -5.04 1.84 -14.86
N VAL A 242 -5.77 2.70 -15.60
CA VAL A 242 -6.70 2.27 -16.65
C VAL A 242 -5.95 1.47 -17.72
N LEU A 243 -4.81 1.97 -18.18
CA LEU A 243 -4.02 1.28 -19.20
C LEU A 243 -3.47 -0.08 -18.69
N ALA A 244 -2.99 -0.14 -17.45
CA ALA A 244 -2.54 -1.38 -16.84
C ALA A 244 -3.67 -2.41 -16.69
N CYS A 245 -4.87 -1.97 -16.26
CA CYS A 245 -6.08 -2.80 -16.22
C CYS A 245 -6.44 -3.33 -17.61
N LEU A 246 -6.41 -2.48 -18.63
CA LEU A 246 -6.69 -2.88 -20.01
C LEU A 246 -5.67 -3.91 -20.51
N VAL A 247 -4.37 -3.69 -20.27
CA VAL A 247 -3.33 -4.65 -20.64
C VAL A 247 -3.53 -5.99 -19.91
N ALA A 248 -3.77 -5.98 -18.60
CA ALA A 248 -4.04 -7.21 -17.84
C ALA A 248 -5.28 -7.94 -18.39
N TYR A 249 -6.37 -7.21 -18.59
CA TYR A 249 -7.61 -7.72 -19.14
C TYR A 249 -7.41 -8.33 -20.53
N SER A 250 -6.75 -7.62 -21.44
CA SER A 250 -6.44 -8.09 -22.80
C SER A 250 -5.57 -9.33 -22.77
N MET A 251 -4.52 -9.36 -21.96
CA MET A 251 -3.65 -10.54 -21.82
C MET A 251 -4.44 -11.77 -21.34
N MET A 252 -5.31 -11.60 -20.34
CA MET A 252 -6.13 -12.70 -19.83
C MET A 252 -7.17 -13.15 -20.85
N LEU A 253 -7.77 -12.23 -21.60
CA LEU A 253 -8.74 -12.57 -22.66
C LEU A 253 -8.07 -13.32 -23.82
N PHE A 254 -6.93 -12.83 -24.31
CA PHE A 254 -6.18 -13.46 -25.40
C PHE A 254 -5.55 -14.80 -25.02
N SER A 255 -5.39 -15.08 -23.73
CA SER A 255 -4.95 -16.40 -23.24
C SER A 255 -5.93 -17.54 -23.56
N ARG A 256 -7.19 -17.20 -23.92
CA ARG A 256 -8.33 -18.13 -24.09
C ARG A 256 -8.67 -18.97 -22.85
N ARG A 257 -8.08 -18.65 -21.68
CA ARG A 257 -8.38 -19.32 -20.40
C ARG A 257 -9.57 -18.71 -19.66
N PHE A 258 -9.93 -17.48 -20.00
CA PHE A 258 -10.96 -16.70 -19.33
C PHE A 258 -11.95 -16.15 -20.35
N GLN A 259 -13.24 -16.14 -19.98
CA GLN A 259 -14.29 -15.48 -20.76
C GLN A 259 -14.48 -14.02 -20.31
N HIS A 260 -15.00 -13.17 -21.20
CA HIS A 260 -15.30 -11.76 -20.90
C HIS A 260 -16.10 -11.61 -19.60
N GLN A 261 -17.21 -12.35 -19.45
CA GLN A 261 -18.07 -12.27 -18.27
C GLN A 261 -17.31 -12.59 -16.98
N GLN A 262 -16.43 -13.59 -17.03
CA GLN A 262 -15.61 -13.97 -15.89
C GLN A 262 -14.60 -12.86 -15.54
N LEU A 263 -13.98 -12.24 -16.54
CA LEU A 263 -13.03 -11.15 -16.34
C LEU A 263 -13.70 -9.90 -15.77
N VAL A 264 -14.92 -9.57 -16.21
CA VAL A 264 -15.69 -8.47 -15.63
C VAL A 264 -15.98 -8.77 -14.16
N ASN A 265 -16.46 -9.97 -13.84
CA ASN A 265 -16.72 -10.38 -12.45
C ASN A 265 -15.46 -10.35 -11.57
N ILE A 266 -14.31 -10.80 -12.08
CA ILE A 266 -13.02 -10.72 -11.36
C ILE A 266 -12.65 -9.26 -11.09
N GLY A 267 -12.79 -8.38 -12.08
CA GLY A 267 -12.50 -6.94 -11.94
C GLY A 267 -13.37 -6.28 -10.88
N PHE A 268 -14.69 -6.48 -10.92
CA PHE A 268 -15.61 -5.93 -9.92
C PHE A 268 -15.38 -6.51 -8.53
N LYS A 269 -15.05 -7.80 -8.43
CA LYS A 269 -14.67 -8.41 -7.15
C LYS A 269 -13.44 -7.72 -6.56
N GLY A 270 -12.40 -7.50 -7.36
CA GLY A 270 -11.22 -6.75 -6.95
C GLY A 270 -11.52 -5.31 -6.51
N ILE A 271 -12.37 -4.60 -7.26
CA ILE A 271 -12.81 -3.25 -6.89
C ILE A 271 -13.53 -3.27 -5.52
N SER A 272 -14.39 -4.26 -5.29
CA SER A 272 -15.15 -4.38 -4.04
C SER A 272 -14.27 -4.64 -2.82
N GLU A 273 -13.12 -5.32 -2.99
CA GLU A 273 -12.13 -5.54 -1.93
C GLU A 273 -11.48 -4.23 -1.45
N LEU A 274 -11.32 -3.24 -2.33
CA LEU A 274 -10.76 -1.92 -1.97
C LEU A 274 -11.80 -0.88 -1.58
N LEU A 275 -13.10 -1.17 -1.74
CA LEU A 275 -14.18 -0.23 -1.43
C LEU A 275 -14.08 0.35 0.00
N PRO A 276 -13.87 -0.45 1.07
CA PRO A 276 -13.76 0.09 2.43
C PRO A 276 -12.62 1.09 2.59
N VAL A 277 -11.47 0.82 1.97
CA VAL A 277 -10.30 1.70 2.02
C VAL A 277 -10.59 3.02 1.31
N VAL A 278 -11.20 2.96 0.12
CA VAL A 278 -11.55 4.16 -0.64
C VAL A 278 -12.62 4.99 0.08
N THR A 279 -13.58 4.35 0.75
CA THR A 279 -14.54 5.07 1.60
C THR A 279 -13.84 5.82 2.73
N ILE A 280 -12.83 5.22 3.37
CA ILE A 280 -12.04 5.89 4.40
C ILE A 280 -11.29 7.10 3.82
N VAL A 281 -10.72 7.01 2.61
CA VAL A 281 -10.09 8.16 1.93
C VAL A 281 -11.09 9.28 1.71
N LEU A 282 -12.26 8.97 1.17
CA LEU A 282 -13.32 9.94 0.91
C LEU A 282 -13.75 10.67 2.20
N LEU A 283 -13.99 9.91 3.27
CA LEU A 283 -14.35 10.48 4.57
C LEU A 283 -13.21 11.31 5.18
N SER A 284 -11.96 10.89 5.00
CA SER A 284 -10.78 11.64 5.46
C SER A 284 -10.62 12.96 4.72
N MET A 285 -10.82 12.96 3.40
CA MET A 285 -10.84 14.19 2.58
C MET A 285 -11.97 15.14 3.02
N ALA A 286 -13.16 14.59 3.30
CA ALA A 286 -14.30 15.38 3.81
C ALA A 286 -14.04 15.96 5.21
N LEU A 287 -13.36 15.19 6.07
CA LEU A 287 -12.91 15.67 7.37
C LEU A 287 -11.87 16.79 7.20
N GLY A 288 -10.85 16.59 6.36
CA GLY A 288 -9.80 17.58 6.12
C GLY A 288 -10.31 18.90 5.58
N THR A 289 -11.23 18.86 4.61
CA THR A 289 -11.91 20.07 4.10
C THR A 289 -12.73 20.77 5.18
N SER A 290 -13.43 20.03 6.04
CA SER A 290 -14.16 20.60 7.18
C SER A 290 -13.23 21.24 8.21
N LEU A 291 -12.12 20.57 8.55
CA LEU A 291 -11.10 21.10 9.48
C LEU A 291 -10.44 22.37 8.95
N LYS A 292 -10.24 22.48 7.62
CA LYS A 292 -9.73 23.68 6.93
C LYS A 292 -10.69 24.87 7.11
N VAL A 293 -12.00 24.65 6.91
CA VAL A 293 -13.03 25.69 7.10
C VAL A 293 -13.13 26.14 8.56
N LEU A 294 -13.01 25.20 9.50
CA LEU A 294 -13.02 25.52 10.94
C LEU A 294 -11.76 26.26 11.41
N GLY A 295 -10.73 26.38 10.57
CA GLY A 295 -9.45 26.97 10.98
C GLY A 295 -8.71 26.14 12.03
N THR A 296 -9.04 24.84 12.14
CA THR A 296 -8.49 23.96 13.20
C THR A 296 -6.96 23.91 13.12
N GLY A 297 -6.41 23.90 11.90
CA GLY A 297 -4.97 23.98 11.67
C GLY A 297 -4.32 25.20 12.30
N ALA A 298 -4.94 26.39 12.19
CA ALA A 298 -4.41 27.62 12.75
C ALA A 298 -4.47 27.64 14.28
N VAL A 299 -5.53 27.09 14.86
CA VAL A 299 -5.65 26.94 16.32
C VAL A 299 -4.57 26.02 16.86
N ILE A 300 -4.39 24.84 16.24
CA ILE A 300 -3.38 23.87 16.69
C ILE A 300 -1.97 24.44 16.43
N ALA A 301 -1.70 25.02 15.26
CA ALA A 301 -0.42 25.63 14.94
C ALA A 301 -0.06 26.74 15.92
N GLY A 302 -0.99 27.63 16.28
CA GLY A 302 -0.75 28.69 17.26
C GLY A 302 -0.42 28.17 18.66
N ILE A 303 -1.07 27.08 19.09
CA ILE A 303 -0.75 26.42 20.37
C ILE A 303 0.63 25.76 20.31
N VAL A 304 0.95 25.09 19.20
CA VAL A 304 2.21 24.36 19.02
C VAL A 304 3.40 25.32 18.87
N ASP A 305 3.27 26.37 18.05
CA ASP A 305 4.33 27.37 17.79
C ASP A 305 4.82 28.04 19.08
N GLN A 306 3.88 28.35 19.99
CA GLN A 306 4.22 29.03 21.25
C GLN A 306 4.78 28.10 22.33
N ASN A 307 4.53 26.79 22.26
CA ASN A 307 4.79 25.87 23.37
C ASN A 307 5.72 24.69 23.02
N VAL A 308 5.98 24.44 21.75
CA VAL A 308 6.71 23.26 21.28
C VAL A 308 7.77 23.65 20.27
N PRO A 309 9.06 23.36 20.54
CA PRO A 309 10.11 23.48 19.54
C PRO A 309 9.75 22.70 18.26
N HIS A 310 9.86 23.35 17.10
CA HIS A 310 9.48 22.79 15.80
C HIS A 310 10.08 21.41 15.51
N PHE A 311 11.28 21.12 16.01
CA PHE A 311 11.94 19.82 15.83
C PHE A 311 11.24 18.65 16.54
N LEU A 312 10.39 18.91 17.54
CA LEU A 312 9.64 17.88 18.28
C LEU A 312 8.31 17.52 17.62
N ILE A 313 7.82 18.32 16.67
CA ILE A 313 6.52 18.09 16.02
C ILE A 313 6.42 16.70 15.38
N PRO A 314 7.42 16.22 14.60
CA PRO A 314 7.36 14.86 14.04
C PRO A 314 7.31 13.77 15.11
N ALA A 315 7.99 13.95 16.25
CA ALA A 315 8.00 12.98 17.34
C ALA A 315 6.63 12.89 18.04
N LEU A 316 5.96 14.03 18.24
CA LEU A 316 4.61 14.08 18.79
C LEU A 316 3.59 13.44 17.85
N LEU A 317 3.67 13.74 16.55
CA LEU A 317 2.82 13.11 15.53
C LEU A 317 3.05 11.59 15.46
N PHE A 318 4.29 11.14 15.60
CA PHE A 318 4.62 9.71 15.68
C PHE A 318 3.99 9.03 16.91
N LEU A 319 4.06 9.65 18.09
CA LEU A 319 3.45 9.11 19.31
C LEU A 319 1.92 9.07 19.21
N ALA A 320 1.31 10.16 18.74
CA ALA A 320 -0.13 10.23 18.52
C ALA A 320 -0.59 9.18 17.51
N GLY A 321 0.13 9.03 16.39
CA GLY A 321 -0.15 8.01 15.38
C GLY A 321 -0.01 6.60 15.91
N SER A 322 1.02 6.34 16.73
CA SER A 322 1.21 5.04 17.38
C SER A 322 0.04 4.70 18.30
N LEU A 323 -0.43 5.66 19.11
CA LEU A 323 -1.57 5.46 20.01
C LEU A 323 -2.87 5.22 19.24
N ILE A 324 -3.13 6.01 18.19
CA ILE A 324 -4.30 5.84 17.32
C ILE A 324 -4.25 4.47 16.64
N SER A 325 -3.08 4.06 16.14
CA SER A 325 -2.94 2.77 15.45
C SER A 325 -3.18 1.58 16.38
N VAL A 326 -2.69 1.65 17.62
CA VAL A 326 -2.93 0.61 18.64
C VAL A 326 -4.40 0.54 19.03
N THR A 327 -5.07 1.68 19.18
CA THR A 327 -6.47 1.73 19.64
C THR A 327 -7.47 1.37 18.53
N THR A 328 -7.21 1.81 17.30
CA THR A 328 -8.07 1.53 16.14
C THR A 328 -7.78 0.17 15.49
N GLY A 329 -6.60 -0.41 15.73
CA GLY A 329 -6.16 -1.67 15.13
C GLY A 329 -5.95 -1.60 13.62
N THR A 330 -5.95 -0.41 13.01
CA THR A 330 -5.79 -0.24 11.55
C THR A 330 -4.82 0.88 11.19
N SER A 331 -3.94 0.62 10.24
CA SER A 331 -3.03 1.62 9.67
C SER A 331 -3.76 2.60 8.75
N TRP A 332 -4.77 2.14 7.98
CA TRP A 332 -5.59 3.01 7.14
C TRP A 332 -6.34 4.08 7.95
N GLY A 333 -6.99 3.70 9.06
CA GLY A 333 -7.65 4.68 9.92
C GLY A 333 -6.68 5.69 10.54
N THR A 334 -5.48 5.24 10.90
CA THR A 334 -4.45 6.09 11.50
C THR A 334 -4.04 7.23 10.58
N PHE A 335 -3.73 6.94 9.31
CA PHE A 335 -3.39 7.98 8.33
C PHE A 335 -4.58 8.90 8.03
N ALA A 336 -5.80 8.34 7.94
CA ALA A 336 -7.00 9.12 7.70
C ALA A 336 -7.29 10.16 8.77
N ILE A 337 -6.85 9.91 10.01
CA ILE A 337 -6.99 10.84 11.14
C ILE A 337 -5.80 11.80 11.20
N LEU A 338 -4.57 11.27 11.11
CA LEU A 338 -3.36 12.09 11.30
C LEU A 338 -3.10 13.08 10.17
N VAL A 339 -3.28 12.68 8.91
CA VAL A 339 -2.93 13.53 7.77
C VAL A 339 -3.77 14.81 7.78
N PRO A 340 -5.10 14.76 8.01
CA PRO A 340 -5.89 15.98 8.13
C PRO A 340 -5.59 16.89 9.33
N ILE A 341 -4.94 16.37 10.36
CA ILE A 341 -4.54 17.15 11.53
C ILE A 341 -3.15 17.74 11.32
N GLY A 342 -2.21 16.92 10.82
CA GLY A 342 -0.80 17.30 10.66
C GLY A 342 -0.54 18.21 9.47
N MET A 343 -1.20 17.98 8.33
CA MET A 343 -0.94 18.74 7.10
C MET A 343 -1.27 20.24 7.23
N PRO A 344 -2.39 20.64 7.85
CA PRO A 344 -2.64 22.06 8.11
C PRO A 344 -1.53 22.74 8.92
N MET A 345 -0.92 22.04 9.89
CA MET A 345 0.20 22.62 10.67
C MET A 345 1.42 22.84 9.78
N VAL A 346 1.73 21.90 8.88
CA VAL A 346 2.88 22.01 7.95
C VAL A 346 2.72 23.17 6.97
N THR A 347 1.49 23.51 6.57
CA THR A 347 1.23 24.65 5.68
C THR A 347 1.26 26.00 6.39
N LEU A 348 1.23 26.01 7.73
CA LEU A 348 1.08 27.22 8.55
C LEU A 348 2.33 27.58 9.36
N LEU A 349 3.22 26.61 9.62
CA LEU A 349 4.52 26.77 10.29
C LEU A 349 5.65 26.80 9.26
#